data_AF-A0A3L6SZ97-F1
#
_entry.id   AF-A0A3L6SZ97-F1
#
_cell.length_a   1.000
_cell.length_b   1.000
_cell.length_c   1.000
_cell.angle_alpha   90.00
_cell.angle_beta   90.00
_cell.angle_gamma   90.00
#
_symmetry.space_group_name_H-M   'P 1'
#
loop_
_entity.id
_entity.type
_entity.pdbx_description
1 polymer ?
#
loop_
_entity_poly.entity_id
_entity_poly.type
_entity_poly.pdbx_seq_one_letter_code
_entity_poly.pdbx_strand_id
1 'polypeptide(L)'
;MASAMNGGGGGGALKRIGPLRLQYYIVMGAVAAAVVLATLRYMPGPAAAAATTSSVVRPGASAAAPGAEAVAEAEEEKRKKKGDGVVLFNFGDSNSDTGGVAAVMGIRIAPPEGRAYFHHPTGRLSDGRVILDFICKAAKHPSPSITAPCPVGRGPDAAAASRATAGLRWQASPAAGDNGSSESGGLDGQMTSSVSQASPFTTLDGQKEKLVGFGAKQCRSGESLGMHHLSPFMKPLGSNFTNGVNFAIAGSTAMPGVTTFSLDVQVDQFIFFKERCLDAIERGESAPVDEMGFQTALYTMDIGHNDINGVLHMPYDEMIANLPPVITEIKKAIERLHKNGARKFWIHGTGALGCMPQKLAMPRDDDSGLNEHGCIASINNVCKKFNSLLSEALDELRLTLKKSAIVFVDMFAIKYDLVANHKKYGIEKPLMTCCGHGGPPYNYDPKKSCMTSDEDLCKLGEKFISWDGVHFTDAANGIVASKVLSGEYSIPRVKLASLVSTAKSDD
;
A
#
# COMPACT_ATOMS: atom_id res chain seq x y z
N MET A 1 -54.65 -45.97 30.74
CA MET A 1 -55.29 -45.69 32.05
C MET A 1 -55.12 -44.23 32.37
N ALA A 2 -56.17 -43.62 32.91
CA ALA A 2 -56.41 -42.20 33.05
C ALA A 2 -55.85 -41.58 34.34
N SER A 3 -56.03 -40.25 34.43
CA SER A 3 -56.07 -39.36 35.61
C SER A 3 -54.73 -38.83 36.15
N ALA A 4 -54.60 -37.59 36.63
CA ALA A 4 -55.44 -36.38 36.72
C ALA A 4 -54.54 -35.23 37.24
N MET A 5 -54.53 -34.04 36.63
CA MET A 5 -55.14 -32.77 37.10
C MET A 5 -54.83 -32.30 38.55
N ASN A 6 -54.12 -31.16 38.64
CA ASN A 6 -54.41 -29.94 39.44
C ASN A 6 -53.21 -28.97 39.20
N GLY A 7 -53.30 -27.66 38.96
CA GLY A 7 -54.31 -26.65 39.25
C GLY A 7 -53.65 -25.53 40.07
N GLY A 8 -53.59 -24.29 39.56
CA GLY A 8 -53.22 -23.10 40.37
C GLY A 8 -52.42 -22.04 39.61
N GLY A 9 -53.06 -20.91 39.29
CA GLY A 9 -52.46 -19.77 38.58
C GLY A 9 -52.00 -18.61 39.46
N GLY A 10 -51.55 -17.54 38.78
CA GLY A 10 -51.55 -16.16 39.29
C GLY A 10 -50.19 -15.55 39.64
N GLY A 11 -49.92 -14.38 39.06
CA GLY A 11 -49.07 -13.35 39.69
C GLY A 11 -47.84 -12.94 38.89
N GLY A 12 -47.95 -11.84 38.14
CA GLY A 12 -46.82 -11.17 37.51
C GLY A 12 -45.83 -10.60 38.55
N ALA A 13 -44.55 -10.63 38.19
CA ALA A 13 -43.54 -9.80 38.84
C ALA A 13 -42.51 -9.39 37.78
N LEU A 14 -42.57 -8.11 37.37
CA LEU A 14 -41.46 -7.44 36.69
C LEU A 14 -40.20 -7.60 37.54
N LYS A 15 -39.21 -8.35 37.04
CA LYS A 15 -37.87 -8.35 37.61
C LYS A 15 -37.23 -6.98 37.33
N ARG A 16 -36.95 -6.25 38.41
CA ARG A 16 -36.23 -4.97 38.44
C ARG A 16 -34.95 -5.04 37.59
N ILE A 17 -34.88 -4.20 36.57
CA ILE A 17 -33.66 -3.87 35.84
C ILE A 17 -32.76 -3.08 36.80
N GLY A 18 -31.52 -3.54 36.99
CA GLY A 18 -30.58 -2.96 37.96
C GLY A 18 -30.16 -1.51 37.64
N PRO A 19 -29.78 -0.73 38.66
CA PRO A 19 -29.53 0.72 38.57
C PRO A 19 -28.33 1.13 37.70
N LEU A 20 -27.45 0.20 37.32
CA LEU A 20 -26.26 0.51 36.50
C LEU A 20 -26.61 0.85 35.03
N ARG A 21 -27.66 0.26 34.45
CA ARG A 21 -28.03 0.57 33.06
C ARG A 21 -28.65 1.96 32.93
N LEU A 22 -29.44 2.38 33.92
CA LEU A 22 -30.05 3.71 33.91
C LEU A 22 -28.99 4.81 34.05
N GLN A 23 -27.99 4.61 34.93
CA GLN A 23 -26.87 5.55 35.06
C GLN A 23 -26.07 5.66 33.76
N TYR A 24 -25.82 4.54 33.07
CA TYR A 24 -25.17 4.54 31.77
C TYR A 24 -25.94 5.37 30.73
N TYR A 25 -27.27 5.17 30.62
CA TYR A 25 -28.09 5.94 29.67
C TYR A 25 -28.21 7.42 30.04
N ILE A 26 -28.23 7.76 31.34
CA ILE A 26 -28.23 9.17 31.79
C ILE A 26 -26.91 9.85 31.42
N VAL A 27 -25.76 9.19 31.65
CA VAL A 27 -24.44 9.73 31.29
C VAL A 27 -24.31 9.89 29.78
N MET A 28 -24.70 8.88 29.00
CA MET A 28 -24.67 8.97 27.53
C MET A 28 -25.61 10.05 26.99
N GLY A 29 -26.79 10.23 27.60
CA GLY A 29 -27.72 11.29 27.27
C GLY A 29 -27.16 12.69 27.57
N ALA A 30 -26.49 12.85 28.71
CA ALA A 30 -25.86 14.11 29.10
C ALA A 30 -24.68 14.47 28.16
N VAL A 31 -23.86 13.49 27.77
CA VAL A 31 -22.76 13.67 26.81
C VAL A 31 -23.31 14.07 25.44
N ALA A 32 -24.35 13.39 24.94
CA ALA A 32 -24.99 13.73 23.68
C ALA A 32 -25.55 15.17 23.68
N ALA A 33 -26.23 15.58 24.77
CA ALA A 33 -26.75 16.94 24.91
C ALA A 33 -25.63 18.00 24.95
N ALA A 34 -24.52 17.72 25.65
CA ALA A 34 -23.37 18.62 25.69
C ALA A 34 -22.71 18.80 24.31
N VAL A 35 -22.59 17.72 23.54
CA VAL A 35 -22.08 17.75 22.16
C VAL A 35 -23.00 18.57 21.26
N VAL A 36 -24.32 18.35 21.32
CA VAL A 36 -25.29 19.12 20.52
C VAL A 36 -25.23 20.62 20.89
N LEU A 37 -25.19 20.96 22.17
CA LEU A 37 -25.06 22.36 22.62
C LEU A 37 -23.73 22.99 22.20
N ALA A 38 -22.64 22.23 22.21
CA ALA A 38 -21.34 22.70 21.70
C ALA A 38 -21.37 22.93 20.19
N THR A 39 -22.04 22.06 19.42
CA THR A 39 -22.19 22.23 17.96
C THR A 39 -23.10 23.40 17.58
N LEU A 40 -24.16 23.68 18.36
CA LEU A 40 -25.02 24.84 18.15
C LEU A 40 -24.31 26.17 18.46
N ARG A 41 -23.34 26.17 19.38
CA ARG A 41 -22.49 27.36 19.67
C ARG A 41 -21.46 27.66 18.58
N TYR A 42 -21.17 26.70 17.69
CA TYR A 42 -20.19 26.84 16.62
C TYR A 42 -20.81 26.96 15.22
N MET A 43 -22.14 27.08 15.11
CA MET A 43 -22.76 27.46 13.85
C MET A 43 -22.62 28.99 13.63
N PRO A 44 -21.96 29.44 12.56
CA PRO A 44 -22.03 30.84 12.16
C PRO A 44 -23.47 31.17 11.79
N GLY A 45 -23.99 32.28 12.33
CA GLY A 45 -25.37 32.73 12.09
C GLY A 45 -25.66 32.96 10.60
N PRO A 46 -26.94 32.91 10.18
CA PRO A 46 -27.30 33.13 8.79
C PRO A 46 -26.91 34.55 8.35
N ALA A 47 -26.16 34.64 7.26
CA ALA A 47 -25.85 35.90 6.61
C ALA A 47 -27.16 36.59 6.22
N ALA A 48 -27.41 37.76 6.82
CA ALA A 48 -28.50 38.62 6.42
C ALA A 48 -28.31 39.05 4.96
N ALA A 49 -29.29 38.77 4.12
CA ALA A 49 -29.34 39.25 2.75
C ALA A 49 -29.42 40.78 2.76
N ALA A 50 -28.31 41.45 2.46
CA ALA A 50 -28.32 42.87 2.14
C ALA A 50 -28.87 43.04 0.71
N ALA A 51 -30.06 43.62 0.61
CA ALA A 51 -30.62 44.07 -0.65
C ALA A 51 -29.77 45.24 -1.19
N THR A 52 -28.94 44.98 -2.19
CA THR A 52 -28.35 46.04 -3.02
C THR A 52 -29.25 46.28 -4.22
N THR A 53 -29.80 47.48 -4.27
CA THR A 53 -30.57 48.03 -5.37
C THR A 53 -29.76 48.02 -6.66
N SER A 54 -30.31 47.38 -7.69
CA SER A 54 -29.81 47.45 -9.06
C SER A 54 -30.01 48.87 -9.59
N SER A 55 -28.90 49.58 -9.83
CA SER A 55 -28.91 50.75 -10.73
C SER A 55 -28.30 50.31 -12.06
N VAL A 56 -29.12 50.41 -13.10
CA VAL A 56 -28.77 50.14 -14.49
C VAL A 56 -27.76 51.19 -14.94
N VAL A 57 -26.52 50.80 -15.18
CA VAL A 57 -25.54 51.61 -15.93
C VAL A 57 -25.33 50.95 -17.30
N ARG A 58 -25.63 51.71 -18.35
CA ARG A 58 -25.42 51.37 -19.77
C ARG A 58 -23.92 51.13 -20.05
N PRO A 59 -23.56 50.29 -21.04
CA PRO A 59 -22.17 50.04 -21.39
C PRO A 59 -21.60 51.25 -22.15
N GLY A 60 -20.65 51.95 -21.53
CA GLY A 60 -19.68 52.78 -22.22
C GLY A 60 -18.49 51.94 -22.63
N ALA A 61 -18.12 51.99 -23.90
CA ALA A 61 -16.94 51.34 -24.44
C ALA A 61 -15.68 51.77 -23.67
N SER A 62 -14.95 50.83 -23.07
CA SER A 62 -13.63 51.07 -22.51
C SER A 62 -12.61 50.24 -23.27
N ALA A 63 -11.60 50.94 -23.78
CA ALA A 63 -10.48 50.42 -24.53
C ALA A 63 -9.74 49.32 -23.76
N ALA A 64 -9.31 48.29 -24.49
CA ALA A 64 -8.43 47.23 -24.00
C ALA A 64 -7.13 47.84 -23.45
N ALA A 65 -6.80 47.53 -22.20
CA ALA A 65 -5.52 47.88 -21.62
C ALA A 65 -4.41 47.02 -22.25
N PRO A 66 -3.33 47.61 -22.80
CA PRO A 66 -2.23 46.85 -23.37
C PRO A 66 -1.47 46.17 -22.24
N GLY A 67 -1.68 44.87 -22.07
CA GLY A 67 -1.06 44.07 -21.00
C GLY A 67 -1.90 42.88 -20.53
N ALA A 68 -3.22 42.89 -20.78
CA ALA A 68 -4.07 41.74 -20.45
C ALA A 68 -3.72 40.50 -21.29
N GLU A 69 -3.40 40.69 -22.58
CA GLU A 69 -2.92 39.61 -23.46
C GLU A 69 -1.54 39.10 -23.04
N ALA A 70 -0.59 39.96 -22.69
CA ALA A 70 0.75 39.53 -22.28
C ALA A 70 0.76 38.78 -20.93
N VAL A 71 -0.14 39.12 -20.00
CA VAL A 71 -0.31 38.40 -18.73
C VAL A 71 -1.03 37.07 -18.97
N ALA A 72 -2.05 37.03 -19.84
CA ALA A 72 -2.71 35.80 -20.25
C ALA A 72 -1.75 34.86 -21.00
N GLU A 73 -0.90 35.39 -21.89
CA GLU A 73 0.14 34.66 -22.60
C GLU A 73 1.23 34.18 -21.65
N ALA A 74 1.65 34.96 -20.65
CA ALA A 74 2.63 34.52 -19.64
C ALA A 74 2.06 33.48 -18.66
N GLU A 75 0.77 33.54 -18.33
CA GLU A 75 0.04 32.52 -17.57
C GLU A 75 -0.17 31.25 -18.41
N GLU A 76 -0.46 31.40 -19.71
CA GLU A 76 -0.56 30.30 -20.68
C GLU A 76 0.82 29.66 -20.95
N GLU A 77 1.90 30.44 -20.98
CA GLU A 77 3.28 29.97 -21.13
C GLU A 77 3.78 29.33 -19.83
N LYS A 78 3.36 29.82 -18.65
CA LYS A 78 3.55 29.12 -17.36
C LYS A 78 2.73 27.83 -17.28
N ARG A 79 1.50 27.80 -17.81
CA ARG A 79 0.68 26.58 -17.94
C ARG A 79 1.30 25.58 -18.92
N LYS A 80 1.81 26.05 -20.06
CA LYS A 80 2.57 25.25 -21.06
C LYS A 80 3.91 24.76 -20.50
N LYS A 81 4.59 25.53 -19.64
CA LYS A 81 5.81 25.09 -18.92
C LYS A 81 5.52 24.13 -17.76
N LYS A 82 4.29 24.06 -17.24
CA LYS A 82 3.87 23.14 -16.16
C LYS A 82 3.30 21.82 -16.71
N GLY A 83 3.15 21.68 -18.03
CA GLY A 83 2.60 20.51 -18.69
C GLY A 83 3.66 19.65 -19.37
N ASP A 84 4.28 18.73 -18.62
CA ASP A 84 4.98 17.56 -19.20
C ASP A 84 5.17 16.40 -18.21
N GLY A 85 4.68 16.53 -16.97
CA GLY A 85 4.79 15.50 -15.94
C GLY A 85 3.62 14.52 -15.98
N VAL A 86 3.91 13.22 -15.99
CA VAL A 86 2.90 12.18 -15.80
C VAL A 86 2.35 12.24 -14.37
N VAL A 87 1.03 12.15 -14.20
CA VAL A 87 0.37 11.98 -12.89
C VAL A 87 -0.15 10.55 -12.78
N LEU A 88 0.12 9.89 -11.65
CA LEU A 88 -0.32 8.51 -11.40
C LEU A 88 -1.03 8.39 -10.05
N PHE A 89 -2.23 7.82 -10.06
CA PHE A 89 -2.95 7.44 -8.85
C PHE A 89 -3.02 5.91 -8.75
N ASN A 90 -2.50 5.35 -7.66
CA ASN A 90 -2.47 3.91 -7.45
C ASN A 90 -3.41 3.49 -6.31
N PHE A 91 -4.11 2.38 -6.52
CA PHE A 91 -4.98 1.72 -5.54
C PHE A 91 -4.56 0.27 -5.42
N GLY A 92 -4.76 -0.35 -4.27
CA GLY A 92 -4.42 -1.76 -4.13
C GLY A 92 -4.08 -2.23 -2.73
N ASP A 93 -3.34 -3.34 -2.71
CA ASP A 93 -2.86 -4.00 -1.50
C ASP A 93 -1.33 -3.91 -1.32
N SER A 94 -0.76 -4.88 -0.60
CA SER A 94 0.66 -4.94 -0.27
C SER A 94 1.58 -5.05 -1.48
N ASN A 95 1.10 -5.54 -2.62
CA ASN A 95 1.90 -5.64 -3.84
C ASN A 95 2.28 -4.27 -4.43
N SER A 96 1.52 -3.22 -4.07
CA SER A 96 1.75 -1.85 -4.54
C SER A 96 1.84 -0.82 -3.41
N ASP A 97 1.69 -1.21 -2.15
CA ASP A 97 1.86 -0.33 -0.98
C ASP A 97 3.31 0.17 -0.86
N THR A 98 3.48 1.49 -0.79
CA THR A 98 4.76 2.19 -0.67
C THR A 98 5.06 2.72 0.74
N GLY A 99 4.36 2.21 1.76
CA GLY A 99 4.52 2.55 3.17
C GLY A 99 3.26 3.13 3.85
N GLY A 100 2.10 3.00 3.21
CA GLY A 100 0.80 3.39 3.73
C GLY A 100 0.39 2.57 4.95
N VAL A 101 0.53 1.24 4.92
CA VAL A 101 0.23 0.40 6.10
C VAL A 101 1.10 0.79 7.31
N ALA A 102 2.38 1.09 7.08
CA ALA A 102 3.29 1.50 8.14
C ALA A 102 2.84 2.81 8.80
N ALA A 103 2.42 3.78 7.98
CA ALA A 103 1.92 5.06 8.46
C ALA A 103 0.59 4.93 9.22
N VAL A 104 -0.36 4.15 8.70
CA VAL A 104 -1.66 3.90 9.33
C VAL A 104 -1.52 3.20 10.67
N MET A 105 -0.73 2.15 10.73
CA MET A 105 -0.60 1.31 11.92
C MET A 105 0.37 1.90 12.95
N GLY A 106 1.05 3.01 12.61
CA GLY A 106 2.10 3.58 13.47
C GLY A 106 3.27 2.63 13.68
N ILE A 107 3.51 1.71 12.73
CA ILE A 107 4.57 0.69 12.85
C ILE A 107 5.78 1.09 12.02
N ARG A 108 6.95 0.71 12.53
CA ARG A 108 8.19 0.74 11.77
C ARG A 108 8.45 -0.65 11.22
N ILE A 109 8.30 -0.80 9.90
CA ILE A 109 8.87 -1.95 9.22
C ILE A 109 10.39 -1.86 9.42
N ALA A 110 10.95 -2.84 10.13
CA ALA A 110 12.35 -2.87 10.53
C ALA A 110 13.23 -3.27 9.34
N PRO A 111 14.57 -3.28 9.44
CA PRO A 111 15.39 -4.13 8.58
C PRO A 111 14.87 -5.58 8.67
N PRO A 112 15.13 -6.45 7.66
CA PRO A 112 16.02 -6.27 6.53
C PRO A 112 15.30 -5.69 5.29
N GLU A 113 14.07 -5.21 5.42
CA GLU A 113 13.32 -4.59 4.33
C GLU A 113 14.09 -3.42 3.71
N GLY A 114 14.01 -3.31 2.39
CA GLY A 114 14.73 -2.29 1.63
C GLY A 114 16.24 -2.53 1.45
N ARG A 115 16.84 -3.59 2.02
CA ARG A 115 18.30 -3.84 1.97
C ARG A 115 18.92 -3.85 0.57
N ALA A 116 18.19 -4.31 -0.44
CA ALA A 116 18.69 -4.53 -1.80
C ALA A 116 18.77 -3.23 -2.62
N TYR A 117 17.95 -2.23 -2.31
CA TYR A 117 17.87 -1.01 -3.12
C TYR A 117 17.88 0.29 -2.31
N PHE A 118 17.02 0.40 -1.29
CA PHE A 118 16.94 1.61 -0.47
C PHE A 118 18.03 1.67 0.59
N HIS A 119 18.59 0.50 0.96
CA HIS A 119 19.56 0.31 2.04
C HIS A 119 19.04 0.75 3.42
N HIS A 120 17.72 0.92 3.53
CA HIS A 120 16.98 1.10 4.77
C HIS A 120 15.49 0.76 4.53
N PRO A 121 14.72 0.47 5.58
CA PRO A 121 13.30 0.22 5.43
C PRO A 121 12.55 1.47 4.96
N THR A 122 11.62 1.29 4.03
CA THR A 122 10.77 2.37 3.47
C THR A 122 9.28 2.17 3.72
N GLY A 123 8.90 1.05 4.34
CA GLY A 123 7.51 0.64 4.53
C GLY A 123 6.96 -0.26 3.41
N ARG A 124 7.76 -0.56 2.37
CA ARG A 124 7.44 -1.58 1.36
C ARG A 124 7.67 -2.98 1.94
N LEU A 125 6.78 -3.91 1.65
CA LEU A 125 6.91 -5.32 2.01
C LEU A 125 7.78 -6.03 0.96
N SER A 126 9.06 -5.66 0.91
CA SER A 126 10.06 -6.19 -0.02
C SER A 126 11.47 -5.84 0.49
N ASP A 127 12.49 -6.54 0.01
CA ASP A 127 13.89 -6.14 0.21
C ASP A 127 14.30 -4.92 -0.63
N GLY A 128 13.41 -4.35 -1.43
CA GLY A 128 13.66 -3.11 -2.16
C GLY A 128 12.38 -2.50 -2.70
N ARG A 129 12.35 -2.28 -4.02
CA ARG A 129 11.23 -1.68 -4.74
C ARG A 129 10.11 -2.68 -4.98
N VAL A 130 8.89 -2.15 -5.01
CA VAL A 130 7.69 -2.85 -5.50
C VAL A 130 7.46 -2.56 -6.98
N ILE A 131 6.59 -3.32 -7.66
CA ILE A 131 6.30 -3.17 -9.10
C ILE A 131 5.97 -1.72 -9.46
N LEU A 132 5.20 -1.04 -8.62
CA LEU A 132 4.81 0.36 -8.80
C LEU A 132 6.01 1.31 -8.91
N ASP A 133 7.08 1.08 -8.14
CA ASP A 133 8.28 1.93 -8.19
C ASP A 133 8.99 1.83 -9.53
N PHE A 134 9.05 0.64 -10.12
CA PHE A 134 9.62 0.42 -11.45
C PHE A 134 8.74 1.00 -12.56
N ILE A 135 7.41 0.97 -12.39
CA ILE A 135 6.48 1.65 -13.28
C ILE A 135 6.71 3.16 -13.25
N CYS A 136 6.91 3.74 -12.07
CA CYS A 136 7.25 5.15 -11.93
C CYS A 136 8.62 5.46 -12.54
N LYS A 137 9.62 4.61 -12.26
CA LYS A 137 11.02 4.91 -12.53
C LYS A 137 11.54 4.33 -13.85
N ALA A 138 11.64 5.19 -14.87
CA ALA A 138 12.77 5.26 -15.81
C ALA A 138 12.74 6.64 -16.48
N ALA A 139 13.34 7.59 -15.77
CA ALA A 139 13.95 8.74 -16.38
C ALA A 139 15.44 8.42 -16.53
N LYS A 140 15.98 8.79 -17.68
CA LYS A 140 17.40 8.75 -18.03
C LYS A 140 18.25 9.25 -16.86
N HIS A 141 19.09 8.38 -16.31
CA HIS A 141 20.33 8.83 -15.72
C HIS A 141 21.49 8.04 -16.35
N PRO A 142 22.51 8.72 -16.93
CA PRO A 142 23.79 8.08 -17.11
C PRO A 142 24.27 7.65 -15.73
N SER A 143 24.86 6.46 -15.66
CA SER A 143 25.62 6.00 -14.49
C SER A 143 26.46 7.16 -13.96
N PRO A 144 26.58 7.36 -12.63
CA PRO A 144 27.57 8.28 -12.11
C PRO A 144 28.93 7.78 -12.61
N SER A 145 29.51 8.53 -13.53
CA SER A 145 30.91 8.39 -13.91
C SER A 145 31.72 8.58 -12.64
N ILE A 146 32.40 7.52 -12.24
CA ILE A 146 33.51 7.56 -11.29
C ILE A 146 34.55 8.53 -11.87
N THR A 147 34.60 9.76 -11.38
CA THR A 147 35.79 10.61 -11.34
C THR A 147 35.52 11.86 -10.51
N ALA A 148 35.66 11.76 -9.19
CA ALA A 148 36.13 12.85 -8.34
C ALA A 148 36.76 12.24 -7.08
N PRO A 149 38.04 12.52 -6.77
CA PRO A 149 38.67 12.02 -5.57
C PRO A 149 38.11 12.72 -4.33
N CYS A 150 37.79 11.94 -3.29
CA CYS A 150 37.44 12.49 -1.98
C CYS A 150 38.56 13.42 -1.47
N PRO A 151 38.23 14.59 -0.90
CA PRO A 151 39.21 15.40 -0.19
C PRO A 151 39.69 14.64 1.05
N VAL A 152 40.97 14.29 1.06
CA VAL A 152 41.67 13.91 2.28
C VAL A 152 41.88 15.18 3.10
N GLY A 153 41.20 15.28 4.24
CA GLY A 153 41.22 16.47 5.09
C GLY A 153 41.35 16.11 6.57
N ARG A 154 42.62 15.97 6.99
CA ARG A 154 43.19 16.27 8.32
C ARG A 154 42.43 15.82 9.58
N GLY A 155 43.01 14.83 10.26
CA GLY A 155 42.75 14.62 11.69
C GLY A 155 43.27 15.78 12.54
N PRO A 156 42.70 16.03 13.73
CA PRO A 156 43.31 16.90 14.71
C PRO A 156 44.21 16.11 15.66
N ASP A 157 45.40 16.67 15.87
CA ASP A 157 46.44 16.23 16.79
C ASP A 157 45.93 16.12 18.24
N ALA A 158 46.45 15.13 18.95
CA ALA A 158 46.34 15.00 20.39
C ALA A 158 47.35 15.91 21.09
N ALA A 159 46.88 16.85 21.92
CA ALA A 159 47.64 17.37 23.06
C ALA A 159 46.72 18.04 24.11
N ALA A 160 46.67 17.41 25.28
CA ALA A 160 46.59 17.97 26.63
C ALA A 160 45.52 19.03 26.99
N ALA A 161 44.61 18.67 27.91
CA ALA A 161 44.61 19.25 29.27
C ALA A 161 43.61 18.51 30.20
N SER A 162 44.14 18.10 31.35
CA SER A 162 43.46 17.53 32.52
C SER A 162 42.75 18.60 33.36
N ARG A 163 41.61 18.22 33.99
CA ARG A 163 40.98 18.71 35.26
C ARG A 163 39.48 18.38 35.20
N ALA A 164 38.72 18.10 36.26
CA ALA A 164 38.95 17.62 37.61
C ALA A 164 37.59 17.07 38.10
N THR A 165 37.66 16.08 38.97
CA THR A 165 36.65 15.55 39.92
C THR A 165 35.46 16.43 40.35
N ALA A 166 34.27 15.82 40.42
CA ALA A 166 33.35 15.73 41.57
C ALA A 166 32.05 15.07 41.03
N GLY A 167 31.50 13.98 41.54
CA GLY A 167 31.29 13.62 42.93
C GLY A 167 29.78 13.64 43.17
N LEU A 168 29.12 12.47 43.17
CA LEU A 168 27.94 12.21 43.98
C LEU A 168 27.62 10.71 43.98
N ARG A 169 27.84 10.16 45.17
CA ARG A 169 27.56 8.81 45.62
C ARG A 169 26.11 8.82 46.13
N TRP A 170 25.30 7.83 45.78
CA TRP A 170 24.29 7.33 46.71
C TRP A 170 24.22 5.81 46.62
N GLN A 171 24.35 5.21 47.79
CA GLN A 171 24.44 3.78 48.05
C GLN A 171 23.05 3.16 48.04
N ALA A 172 22.96 1.90 47.59
CA ALA A 172 22.17 0.89 48.29
C ALA A 172 22.74 -0.50 47.97
N SER A 173 22.95 -1.28 49.03
CA SER A 173 23.17 -2.73 49.05
C SER A 173 22.47 -3.25 50.32
N PRO A 174 22.43 -4.57 50.60
CA PRO A 174 21.62 -5.59 49.94
C PRO A 174 20.84 -6.46 50.98
N ALA A 175 19.91 -7.32 50.54
CA ALA A 175 19.44 -8.54 51.25
C ALA A 175 18.39 -9.25 50.35
N ALA A 176 18.54 -10.50 49.89
CA ALA A 176 18.57 -11.81 50.57
C ALA A 176 17.16 -12.36 50.93
N GLY A 177 16.86 -13.60 50.50
CA GLY A 177 15.84 -14.46 51.14
C GLY A 177 14.83 -15.22 50.24
N ASP A 178 15.27 -16.36 49.70
CA ASP A 178 14.68 -17.72 49.77
C ASP A 178 13.17 -18.08 49.56
N ASN A 179 13.03 -19.20 48.80
CA ASN A 179 12.08 -20.33 48.86
C ASN A 179 10.55 -20.23 48.59
N GLY A 180 10.07 -21.12 47.70
CA GLY A 180 9.03 -22.10 48.07
C GLY A 180 7.70 -22.17 47.27
N SER A 181 7.61 -23.18 46.40
CA SER A 181 6.47 -24.13 46.19
C SER A 181 5.04 -23.71 45.76
N SER A 182 4.61 -24.36 44.66
CA SER A 182 3.36 -25.12 44.42
C SER A 182 1.99 -24.46 44.20
N GLU A 183 1.39 -24.92 43.09
CA GLU A 183 -0.02 -25.30 42.84
C GLU A 183 -1.05 -24.34 42.19
N SER A 184 -1.56 -24.86 41.06
CA SER A 184 -2.93 -24.87 40.53
C SER A 184 -3.66 -23.57 40.14
N GLY A 185 -3.96 -23.49 38.84
CA GLY A 185 -5.33 -23.33 38.33
C GLY A 185 -5.95 -21.93 38.33
N GLY A 186 -6.15 -21.37 37.14
CA GLY A 186 -7.02 -20.21 36.97
C GLY A 186 -6.75 -19.45 35.69
N LEU A 187 -7.53 -19.74 34.65
CA LEU A 187 -7.71 -18.85 33.50
C LEU A 187 -8.35 -17.55 34.00
N ASP A 188 -7.70 -16.41 33.78
CA ASP A 188 -8.38 -15.16 33.44
C ASP A 188 -7.40 -14.12 32.90
N GLY A 189 -7.81 -13.47 31.82
CA GLY A 189 -7.03 -12.47 31.13
C GLY A 189 -6.94 -11.16 31.89
N GLN A 190 -5.77 -10.53 31.86
CA GLN A 190 -5.64 -9.10 32.05
C GLN A 190 -4.46 -8.57 31.26
N MET A 191 -4.77 -7.75 30.24
CA MET A 191 -3.84 -6.77 29.71
C MET A 191 -3.36 -5.89 30.86
N THR A 192 -2.07 -5.90 31.14
CA THR A 192 -1.42 -4.80 31.84
C THR A 192 -0.15 -4.42 31.08
N SER A 193 -0.06 -3.12 30.80
CA SER A 193 1.06 -2.43 30.18
C SER A 193 2.34 -2.63 31.00
N SER A 194 3.42 -3.06 30.37
CA SER A 194 4.77 -2.88 30.89
C SER A 194 5.69 -2.35 29.80
N VAL A 195 6.05 -1.08 29.96
CA VAL A 195 7.22 -0.45 29.33
C VAL A 195 8.44 -1.20 29.85
N SER A 196 9.15 -1.91 28.96
CA SER A 196 10.45 -2.51 29.29
C SER A 196 11.54 -1.86 28.43
N GLN A 197 12.57 -1.45 29.16
CA GLN A 197 13.67 -0.58 28.76
C GLN A 197 14.61 -1.28 27.77
N ALA A 198 15.04 -0.55 26.75
CA ALA A 198 16.14 -0.96 25.88
C ALA A 198 17.45 -1.01 26.67
N SER A 199 18.14 -2.14 26.61
CA SER A 199 19.55 -2.26 27.02
C SER A 199 20.47 -1.90 25.85
N PRO A 200 21.70 -1.39 26.11
CA PRO A 200 22.48 -0.65 25.13
C PRO A 200 23.21 -1.54 24.11
N PHE A 201 23.32 -0.96 22.90
CA PHE A 201 24.09 -1.39 21.74
C PHE A 201 25.51 -1.88 22.08
N THR A 202 25.86 -3.08 21.64
CA THR A 202 27.24 -3.46 21.32
C THR A 202 27.49 -3.15 19.84
N THR A 203 28.40 -2.23 19.58
CA THR A 203 28.92 -1.89 18.25
C THR A 203 29.78 -3.05 17.73
N LEU A 204 29.38 -3.65 16.61
CA LEU A 204 30.24 -4.51 15.79
C LEU A 204 31.03 -3.62 14.83
N ASP A 205 32.25 -3.29 15.25
CA ASP A 205 33.31 -2.83 14.35
C ASP A 205 33.95 -4.04 13.66
N GLY A 206 34.17 -3.91 12.35
CA GLY A 206 35.18 -4.69 11.63
C GLY A 206 34.66 -5.76 10.69
N GLN A 207 34.41 -5.39 9.44
CA GLN A 207 34.84 -6.17 8.27
C GLN A 207 34.84 -5.28 7.01
N LYS A 208 36.03 -4.77 6.68
CA LYS A 208 36.34 -4.23 5.36
C LYS A 208 36.72 -5.40 4.46
N GLU A 209 35.87 -5.79 3.52
CA GLU A 209 36.31 -6.63 2.39
C GLU A 209 35.77 -6.15 1.03
N LYS A 210 36.75 -5.80 0.19
CA LYS A 210 36.86 -5.93 -1.27
C LYS A 210 35.57 -5.81 -2.11
N LEU A 211 35.41 -4.63 -2.71
CA LEU A 211 34.65 -4.39 -3.93
C LEU A 211 35.17 -5.30 -5.06
N VAL A 212 34.39 -6.32 -5.42
CA VAL A 212 34.53 -7.04 -6.68
C VAL A 212 33.51 -6.46 -7.65
N GLY A 213 34.01 -5.91 -8.77
CA GLY A 213 33.19 -5.28 -9.80
C GLY A 213 32.23 -6.27 -10.48
N PHE A 214 30.94 -5.96 -10.43
CA PHE A 214 29.92 -6.73 -11.14
C PHE A 214 29.74 -6.21 -12.57
N GLY A 215 29.97 -7.09 -13.54
CA GLY A 215 29.59 -6.88 -14.94
C GLY A 215 28.07 -6.90 -15.10
N ALA A 216 27.50 -5.74 -15.41
CA ALA A 216 26.09 -5.59 -15.73
C ALA A 216 25.79 -6.20 -17.12
N LYS A 217 25.23 -7.42 -17.16
CA LYS A 217 24.54 -7.92 -18.35
C LYS A 217 23.12 -7.36 -18.41
N GLN A 218 23.01 -6.22 -19.11
CA GLN A 218 21.88 -5.72 -19.91
C GLN A 218 20.48 -6.35 -19.69
N CYS A 219 19.67 -5.75 -18.80
CA CYS A 219 18.20 -5.85 -18.89
C CYS A 219 17.72 -4.92 -20.01
N ARG A 220 17.01 -5.45 -21.01
CA ARG A 220 16.41 -4.66 -22.09
C ARG A 220 15.32 -3.76 -21.51
N SER A 221 15.32 -2.50 -21.95
CA SER A 221 14.48 -1.40 -21.47
C SER A 221 12.99 -1.59 -21.83
N GLY A 222 12.14 -1.78 -20.82
CA GLY A 222 10.74 -1.36 -20.92
C GLY A 222 10.66 0.15 -20.76
N GLU A 223 9.82 0.83 -21.55
CA GLU A 223 9.56 2.26 -21.43
C GLU A 223 8.81 2.51 -20.12
N SER A 224 9.34 3.38 -19.27
CA SER A 224 8.80 3.70 -17.95
C SER A 224 8.35 5.17 -17.91
N LEU A 225 7.65 5.58 -16.85
CA LEU A 225 6.98 6.88 -16.77
C LEU A 225 7.92 8.07 -16.47
N GLY A 226 9.16 7.82 -16.05
CA GLY A 226 10.12 8.88 -15.82
C GLY A 226 9.86 9.78 -14.61
N MET A 227 9.17 9.26 -13.59
CA MET A 227 8.72 10.02 -12.43
C MET A 227 9.34 9.51 -11.11
N HIS A 228 9.29 10.32 -10.06
CA HIS A 228 9.71 9.90 -8.71
C HIS A 228 8.76 8.83 -8.14
N HIS A 229 9.23 8.04 -7.17
CA HIS A 229 8.36 7.06 -6.50
C HIS A 229 7.17 7.76 -5.84
N LEU A 230 6.00 7.12 -5.90
CA LEU A 230 4.80 7.68 -5.28
C LEU A 230 4.89 7.68 -3.76
N SER A 231 4.36 8.74 -3.18
CA SER A 231 4.16 8.85 -1.73
C SER A 231 2.83 8.21 -1.34
N PRO A 232 2.78 7.43 -0.24
CA PRO A 232 1.53 6.89 0.25
C PRO A 232 0.67 8.00 0.88
N PHE A 233 -0.62 8.00 0.58
CA PHE A 233 -1.58 9.01 1.04
C PHE A 233 -1.57 9.19 2.56
N MET A 234 -1.46 8.09 3.29
CA MET A 234 -1.53 8.05 4.75
C MET A 234 -0.24 8.52 5.45
N LYS A 235 0.82 8.85 4.71
CA LYS A 235 2.07 9.38 5.28
C LYS A 235 2.07 10.91 5.19
N PRO A 236 1.95 11.64 6.31
CA PRO A 236 1.90 13.10 6.27
C PRO A 236 3.28 13.74 6.08
N LEU A 237 4.32 13.21 6.72
CA LEU A 237 5.65 13.82 6.73
C LEU A 237 6.53 13.36 5.57
N GLY A 238 7.10 14.32 4.85
CA GLY A 238 8.04 14.06 3.74
C GLY A 238 7.38 13.51 2.47
N SER A 239 6.05 13.55 2.38
CA SER A 239 5.32 13.14 1.18
C SER A 239 5.36 14.21 0.11
N ASN A 240 5.56 13.77 -1.13
CA ASN A 240 5.42 14.58 -2.33
C ASN A 240 4.32 13.98 -3.21
N PHE A 241 3.30 14.78 -3.49
CA PHE A 241 2.12 14.39 -4.28
C PHE A 241 2.07 15.06 -5.67
N THR A 242 3.10 15.79 -6.08
CA THR A 242 3.10 16.56 -7.34
C THR A 242 3.01 15.69 -8.59
N ASN A 243 3.41 14.41 -8.51
CA ASN A 243 3.32 13.44 -9.60
C ASN A 243 2.28 12.34 -9.30
N GLY A 244 1.38 12.58 -8.34
CA GLY A 244 0.32 11.66 -7.96
C GLY A 244 0.51 11.02 -6.57
N VAL A 245 -0.38 10.07 -6.25
CA VAL A 245 -0.58 9.57 -4.89
C VAL A 245 -0.82 8.07 -4.90
N ASN A 246 -0.25 7.36 -3.93
CA ASN A 246 -0.55 5.95 -3.72
C ASN A 246 -1.53 5.76 -2.55
N PHE A 247 -2.71 5.21 -2.83
CA PHE A 247 -3.75 4.89 -1.86
C PHE A 247 -3.74 3.43 -1.42
N ALA A 248 -2.87 2.60 -2.00
CA ALA A 248 -2.76 1.19 -1.64
C ALA A 248 -2.32 1.00 -0.18
N ILE A 249 -2.93 0.04 0.51
CA ILE A 249 -2.63 -0.32 1.89
C ILE A 249 -2.47 -1.85 1.98
N ALA A 250 -1.38 -2.32 2.57
CA ALA A 250 -1.16 -3.74 2.76
C ALA A 250 -2.32 -4.43 3.50
N GLY A 251 -2.72 -5.59 3.00
CA GLY A 251 -3.83 -6.38 3.54
C GLY A 251 -5.21 -5.98 3.04
N SER A 252 -5.36 -4.90 2.28
CA SER A 252 -6.66 -4.46 1.77
C SER A 252 -7.34 -5.47 0.87
N THR A 253 -8.66 -5.52 0.99
CA THR A 253 -9.59 -6.29 0.15
C THR A 253 -10.38 -5.38 -0.78
N ALA A 254 -10.91 -5.90 -1.88
CA ALA A 254 -11.85 -5.15 -2.70
C ALA A 254 -13.23 -5.05 -2.03
N MET A 255 -13.62 -6.08 -1.27
CA MET A 255 -14.89 -6.13 -0.57
C MET A 255 -14.99 -5.08 0.57
N PRO A 256 -16.03 -4.23 0.57
CA PRO A 256 -16.26 -3.24 1.63
C PRO A 256 -16.43 -3.88 3.00
N GLY A 257 -15.87 -3.22 4.03
CA GLY A 257 -16.07 -3.58 5.44
C GLY A 257 -15.34 -4.85 5.90
N VAL A 258 -14.68 -5.60 5.01
CA VAL A 258 -13.82 -6.73 5.39
C VAL A 258 -12.50 -6.24 5.97
N THR A 259 -11.96 -5.15 5.42
CA THR A 259 -10.73 -4.50 5.90
C THR A 259 -10.95 -3.01 6.07
N THR A 260 -10.30 -2.36 7.05
CA THR A 260 -10.45 -0.93 7.33
C THR A 260 -10.17 -0.02 6.14
N PHE A 261 -9.26 -0.42 5.26
CA PHE A 261 -8.87 0.31 4.06
C PHE A 261 -9.23 -0.48 2.79
N SER A 262 -10.43 -1.05 2.75
CA SER A 262 -10.97 -1.70 1.55
C SER A 262 -10.99 -0.74 0.36
N LEU A 263 -11.11 -1.30 -0.85
CA LEU A 263 -10.99 -0.52 -2.09
C LEU A 263 -11.94 0.69 -2.16
N ASP A 264 -13.16 0.56 -1.64
CA ASP A 264 -14.13 1.66 -1.56
C ASP A 264 -13.64 2.84 -0.71
N VAL A 265 -12.95 2.55 0.40
CA VAL A 265 -12.30 3.55 1.27
C VAL A 265 -11.12 4.20 0.56
N GLN A 266 -10.31 3.44 -0.17
CA GLN A 266 -9.20 4.02 -0.96
C GLN A 266 -9.72 4.96 -2.06
N VAL A 267 -10.86 4.63 -2.68
CA VAL A 267 -11.54 5.53 -3.62
C VAL A 267 -12.07 6.79 -2.93
N ASP A 268 -12.63 6.68 -1.72
CA ASP A 268 -13.03 7.84 -0.92
C ASP A 268 -11.85 8.76 -0.58
N GLN A 269 -10.71 8.19 -0.22
CA GLN A 269 -9.48 8.93 0.02
C GLN A 269 -9.03 9.70 -1.22
N PHE A 270 -9.12 9.09 -2.41
CA PHE A 270 -8.84 9.78 -3.67
C PHE A 270 -9.81 10.93 -3.92
N ILE A 271 -11.11 10.73 -3.75
CA ILE A 271 -12.12 11.77 -3.95
C ILE A 271 -11.85 12.93 -3.00
N PHE A 272 -11.60 12.64 -1.72
CA PHE A 272 -11.22 13.64 -0.72
C PHE A 272 -9.96 14.41 -1.13
N PHE A 273 -8.90 13.72 -1.53
CA PHE A 273 -7.65 14.35 -1.99
C PHE A 273 -7.90 15.28 -3.18
N LYS A 274 -8.68 14.82 -4.17
CA LYS A 274 -9.04 15.61 -5.35
C LYS A 274 -9.78 16.88 -4.95
N GLU A 275 -10.82 16.78 -4.14
CA GLU A 275 -11.59 17.93 -3.67
C GLU A 275 -10.70 18.94 -2.95
N ARG A 276 -9.81 18.49 -2.05
CA ARG A 276 -8.90 19.39 -1.34
C ARG A 276 -7.91 20.09 -2.28
N CYS A 277 -7.47 19.44 -3.35
CA CYS A 277 -6.65 20.09 -4.37
C CYS A 277 -7.43 21.17 -5.12
N LEU A 278 -8.66 20.89 -5.53
CA LEU A 278 -9.50 21.84 -6.26
C LEU A 278 -9.92 23.03 -5.40
N ASP A 279 -10.29 22.79 -4.13
CA ASP A 279 -10.61 23.84 -3.17
C ASP A 279 -9.43 24.79 -2.93
N ALA A 280 -8.21 24.25 -2.84
CA ALA A 280 -7.00 25.05 -2.69
C ALA A 280 -6.78 25.95 -3.92
N ILE A 281 -6.95 25.40 -5.13
CA ILE A 281 -6.84 26.17 -6.38
C ILE A 281 -7.88 27.28 -6.45
N GLU A 282 -9.14 27.02 -6.05
CA GLU A 282 -10.21 28.02 -6.04
C GLU A 282 -9.89 29.19 -5.07
N ARG A 283 -9.19 28.92 -3.96
CA ARG A 283 -8.69 29.94 -3.04
C ARG A 283 -7.41 30.65 -3.51
N GLY A 284 -6.87 30.30 -4.68
CA GLY A 284 -5.61 30.83 -5.19
C GLY A 284 -4.36 30.26 -4.50
N GLU A 285 -4.50 29.14 -3.78
CA GLU A 285 -3.39 28.41 -3.14
C GLU A 285 -2.77 27.41 -4.13
N SER A 286 -1.53 27.00 -3.85
CA SER A 286 -0.89 25.93 -4.63
C SER A 286 -1.46 24.56 -4.24
N ALA A 287 -1.87 23.77 -5.24
CA ALA A 287 -2.20 22.36 -5.07
C ALA A 287 -1.18 21.45 -5.77
N PRO A 288 -0.95 20.22 -5.27
CA PRO A 288 -0.03 19.28 -5.87
C PRO A 288 -0.48 18.80 -7.26
N VAL A 289 -1.79 18.65 -7.49
CA VAL A 289 -2.37 18.22 -8.76
C VAL A 289 -3.54 19.15 -9.10
N ASP A 290 -3.58 19.63 -10.34
CA ASP A 290 -4.68 20.47 -10.83
C ASP A 290 -5.73 19.67 -11.61
N GLU A 291 -6.77 20.35 -12.07
CA GLU A 291 -7.88 19.73 -12.79
C GLU A 291 -7.42 18.93 -14.02
N MET A 292 -6.48 19.48 -14.81
CA MET A 292 -5.92 18.80 -15.97
C MET A 292 -5.11 17.56 -15.56
N GLY A 293 -4.36 17.65 -14.47
CA GLY A 293 -3.65 16.52 -13.87
C GLY A 293 -4.59 15.36 -13.55
N PHE A 294 -5.76 15.61 -12.92
CA PHE A 294 -6.74 14.56 -12.66
C PHE A 294 -7.37 13.99 -13.95
N GLN A 295 -7.65 14.82 -14.96
CA GLN A 295 -8.25 14.35 -16.21
C GLN A 295 -7.30 13.51 -17.07
N THR A 296 -6.00 13.81 -17.02
CA THR A 296 -4.97 13.19 -17.87
C THR A 296 -4.18 12.07 -17.17
N ALA A 297 -4.36 11.93 -15.84
CA ALA A 297 -3.70 10.95 -15.01
C ALA A 297 -3.94 9.50 -15.43
N LEU A 298 -3.00 8.65 -15.04
CA LEU A 298 -3.10 7.21 -15.08
C LEU A 298 -3.60 6.67 -13.73
N TYR A 299 -4.55 5.75 -13.76
CA TYR A 299 -5.16 5.13 -12.59
C TYR A 299 -4.82 3.64 -12.59
N THR A 300 -3.97 3.21 -11.65
CA THR A 300 -3.53 1.81 -11.53
C THR A 300 -4.23 1.12 -10.37
N MET A 301 -4.53 -0.18 -10.51
CA MET A 301 -5.15 -0.97 -9.44
C MET A 301 -4.59 -2.38 -9.39
N ASP A 302 -4.09 -2.83 -8.24
CA ASP A 302 -3.68 -4.21 -7.94
C ASP A 302 -4.34 -4.66 -6.62
N ILE A 303 -5.47 -5.36 -6.73
CA ILE A 303 -6.36 -5.69 -5.62
C ILE A 303 -7.10 -7.01 -5.90
N GLY A 304 -7.60 -7.68 -4.85
CA GLY A 304 -8.35 -8.93 -4.95
C GLY A 304 -7.56 -10.16 -4.52
N HIS A 305 -6.24 -10.06 -4.35
CA HIS A 305 -5.42 -11.14 -3.79
C HIS A 305 -5.94 -11.53 -2.40
N ASN A 306 -6.12 -10.56 -1.51
CA ASN A 306 -6.56 -10.81 -0.14
C ASN A 306 -7.98 -11.39 -0.08
N ASP A 307 -8.86 -10.99 -1.00
CA ASP A 307 -10.22 -11.55 -1.13
C ASP A 307 -10.17 -13.04 -1.49
N ILE A 308 -9.35 -13.42 -2.49
CA ILE A 308 -9.13 -14.83 -2.85
C ILE A 308 -8.52 -15.58 -1.67
N ASN A 309 -7.48 -15.01 -1.05
CA ASN A 309 -6.83 -15.61 0.10
C ASN A 309 -7.82 -15.89 1.26
N GLY A 310 -8.77 -14.99 1.46
CA GLY A 310 -9.81 -15.10 2.48
C GLY A 310 -10.74 -16.31 2.30
N VAL A 311 -10.91 -16.81 1.07
CA VAL A 311 -11.82 -17.94 0.78
C VAL A 311 -11.11 -19.28 0.58
N LEU A 312 -9.77 -19.33 0.59
CA LEU A 312 -9.02 -20.57 0.32
C LEU A 312 -9.22 -21.70 1.33
N HIS A 313 -9.91 -21.45 2.45
CA HIS A 313 -10.27 -22.45 3.45
C HIS A 313 -11.62 -23.14 3.15
N MET A 314 -12.38 -22.65 2.18
CA MET A 314 -13.71 -23.14 1.82
C MET A 314 -13.62 -24.30 0.79
N PRO A 315 -14.68 -25.08 0.56
CA PRO A 315 -14.74 -25.99 -0.59
C PRO A 315 -14.59 -25.26 -1.93
N TYR A 316 -14.05 -25.93 -2.95
CA TYR A 316 -13.71 -25.29 -4.24
C TYR A 316 -14.89 -24.55 -4.89
N ASP A 317 -16.09 -25.15 -4.91
CA ASP A 317 -17.27 -24.52 -5.50
C ASP A 317 -17.68 -23.24 -4.76
N GLU A 318 -17.51 -23.21 -3.44
CA GLU A 318 -17.74 -22.01 -2.62
C GLU A 318 -16.66 -20.94 -2.89
N MET A 319 -15.39 -21.33 -3.08
CA MET A 319 -14.34 -20.38 -3.48
C MET A 319 -14.74 -19.66 -4.77
N ILE A 320 -15.22 -20.40 -5.78
CA ILE A 320 -15.65 -19.83 -7.06
C ILE A 320 -16.89 -18.95 -6.91
N ALA A 321 -17.87 -19.37 -6.10
CA ALA A 321 -19.09 -18.62 -5.86
C ALA A 321 -18.85 -17.26 -5.17
N ASN A 322 -17.75 -17.12 -4.43
CA ASN A 322 -17.38 -15.88 -3.74
C ASN A 322 -16.61 -14.88 -4.61
N LEU A 323 -16.18 -15.23 -5.83
CA LEU A 323 -15.42 -14.31 -6.70
C LEU A 323 -16.27 -13.18 -7.34
N PRO A 324 -17.49 -13.41 -7.86
CA PRO A 324 -18.26 -12.36 -8.54
C PRO A 324 -18.56 -11.10 -7.71
N PRO A 325 -18.87 -11.18 -6.40
CA PRO A 325 -19.00 -9.99 -5.55
C PRO A 325 -17.73 -9.13 -5.54
N VAL A 326 -16.55 -9.74 -5.44
CA VAL A 326 -15.26 -9.04 -5.45
C VAL A 326 -15.08 -8.26 -6.75
N ILE A 327 -15.37 -8.89 -7.90
CA ILE A 327 -15.31 -8.26 -9.22
C ILE A 327 -16.31 -7.10 -9.34
N THR A 328 -17.49 -7.24 -8.74
CA THR A 328 -18.51 -6.19 -8.71
C THR A 328 -18.00 -4.94 -8.00
N GLU A 329 -17.27 -5.09 -6.89
CA GLU A 329 -16.72 -3.96 -6.14
C GLU A 329 -15.56 -3.28 -6.89
N ILE A 330 -14.72 -4.05 -7.59
CA ILE A 330 -13.69 -3.49 -8.48
C ILE A 330 -14.35 -2.68 -9.62
N LYS A 331 -15.42 -3.20 -10.23
CA LYS A 331 -16.18 -2.48 -11.28
C LYS A 331 -16.76 -1.17 -10.75
N LYS A 332 -17.39 -1.19 -9.57
CA LYS A 332 -17.92 0.01 -8.91
C LYS A 332 -16.84 1.03 -8.62
N ALA A 333 -15.65 0.62 -8.16
CA ALA A 333 -14.54 1.51 -7.91
C ALA A 333 -14.11 2.25 -9.20
N ILE A 334 -13.98 1.54 -10.31
CA ILE A 334 -13.64 2.13 -11.62
C ILE A 334 -14.72 3.13 -12.06
N GLU A 335 -16.00 2.77 -11.93
CA GLU A 335 -17.12 3.68 -12.26
C GLU A 335 -17.12 4.94 -11.39
N ARG A 336 -16.84 4.81 -10.09
CA ARG A 336 -16.72 5.94 -9.15
C ARG A 336 -15.55 6.86 -9.50
N LEU A 337 -14.38 6.29 -9.83
CA LEU A 337 -13.22 7.05 -10.31
C LEU A 337 -13.54 7.75 -11.64
N HIS A 338 -14.20 7.07 -12.57
CA HIS A 338 -14.61 7.63 -13.86
C HIS A 338 -15.59 8.81 -13.71
N LYS A 339 -16.58 8.68 -12.81
CA LYS A 339 -17.49 9.78 -12.42
C LYS A 339 -16.72 10.98 -11.87
N ASN A 340 -15.55 10.74 -11.29
CA ASN A 340 -14.61 11.75 -10.79
C ASN A 340 -13.52 12.14 -11.78
N GLY A 341 -13.72 11.92 -13.09
CA GLY A 341 -12.85 12.46 -14.14
C GLY A 341 -11.72 11.53 -14.60
N ALA A 342 -11.55 10.36 -13.98
CA ALA A 342 -10.58 9.38 -14.43
C ALA A 342 -10.93 8.83 -15.83
N ARG A 343 -9.93 8.71 -16.71
CA ARG A 343 -10.11 8.21 -18.09
C ARG A 343 -9.15 7.11 -18.51
N LYS A 344 -8.04 6.90 -17.80
CA LYS A 344 -6.99 5.96 -18.18
C LYS A 344 -6.75 4.98 -17.04
N PHE A 345 -7.22 3.74 -17.21
CA PHE A 345 -7.19 2.69 -16.20
C PHE A 345 -6.23 1.57 -16.62
N TRP A 346 -5.36 1.18 -15.69
CA TRP A 346 -4.40 0.09 -15.87
C TRP A 346 -4.55 -0.89 -14.70
N ILE A 347 -5.35 -1.92 -14.93
CA ILE A 347 -5.87 -2.82 -13.91
C ILE A 347 -5.10 -4.14 -13.96
N HIS A 348 -4.47 -4.49 -12.85
CA HIS A 348 -3.71 -5.73 -12.70
C HIS A 348 -4.66 -6.84 -12.25
N GLY A 349 -4.59 -7.99 -12.90
CA GLY A 349 -5.16 -9.23 -12.35
C GLY A 349 -4.37 -9.72 -11.14
N THR A 350 -4.87 -10.77 -10.49
CA THR A 350 -4.15 -11.45 -9.40
C THR A 350 -3.03 -12.35 -9.93
N GLY A 351 -2.07 -12.66 -9.05
CA GLY A 351 -0.93 -13.54 -9.34
C GLY A 351 -1.22 -15.03 -9.17
N ALA A 352 -0.18 -15.86 -9.33
CA ALA A 352 -0.24 -17.30 -9.09
C ALA A 352 -0.08 -17.65 -7.61
N LEU A 353 -1.16 -17.49 -6.82
CA LEU A 353 -1.14 -17.70 -5.36
C LEU A 353 -0.75 -19.14 -4.97
N GLY A 354 -1.07 -20.13 -5.80
CA GLY A 354 -0.72 -21.53 -5.55
C GLY A 354 0.79 -21.80 -5.59
N CYS A 355 1.59 -20.84 -6.07
CA CYS A 355 3.05 -20.92 -6.07
C CYS A 355 3.71 -20.20 -4.88
N MET A 356 2.93 -19.58 -3.98
CA MET A 356 3.50 -18.85 -2.85
C MET A 356 4.08 -19.81 -1.81
N PRO A 357 5.31 -19.58 -1.32
CA PRO A 357 5.90 -20.43 -0.28
C PRO A 357 5.03 -20.52 0.98
N GLN A 358 4.31 -19.44 1.33
CA GLN A 358 3.34 -19.46 2.43
C GLN A 358 2.28 -20.55 2.26
N LYS A 359 1.75 -20.74 1.04
CA LYS A 359 0.72 -21.76 0.76
C LYS A 359 1.34 -23.14 0.64
N LEU A 360 2.54 -23.19 0.06
CA LEU A 360 3.24 -24.44 -0.16
C LEU A 360 3.75 -25.08 1.14
N ALA A 361 4.06 -24.29 2.16
CA ALA A 361 4.48 -24.77 3.48
C ALA A 361 3.33 -25.20 4.40
N MET A 362 2.06 -24.98 4.02
CA MET A 362 0.92 -25.46 4.79
C MET A 362 0.83 -26.99 4.75
N PRO A 363 0.44 -27.66 5.85
CA PRO A 363 0.24 -29.11 5.85
C PRO A 363 -0.72 -29.57 4.74
N ARG A 364 -0.36 -30.67 4.08
CA ARG A 364 -1.16 -31.34 3.06
C ARG A 364 -1.07 -32.85 3.27
N ASP A 365 -2.10 -33.57 2.84
CA ASP A 365 -2.13 -35.04 2.92
C ASP A 365 -1.08 -35.65 1.99
N ASP A 366 -0.98 -35.12 0.76
CA ASP A 366 0.03 -35.49 -0.23
C ASP A 366 0.32 -34.34 -1.22
N ASP A 367 1.23 -34.59 -2.17
CA ASP A 367 1.61 -33.65 -3.23
C ASP A 367 0.86 -33.89 -4.56
N SER A 368 -0.22 -34.69 -4.57
CA SER A 368 -0.99 -34.99 -5.79
C SER A 368 -1.68 -33.76 -6.39
N GLY A 369 -1.93 -32.74 -5.56
CA GLY A 369 -2.49 -31.45 -5.96
C GLY A 369 -1.48 -30.46 -6.54
N LEU A 370 -0.18 -30.81 -6.59
CA LEU A 370 0.86 -29.97 -7.18
C LEU A 370 0.96 -30.21 -8.69
N ASN A 371 1.19 -29.14 -9.45
CA ASN A 371 1.48 -29.25 -10.88
C ASN A 371 2.98 -29.54 -11.12
N GLU A 372 3.37 -29.64 -12.39
CA GLU A 372 4.75 -29.92 -12.83
C GLU A 372 5.81 -28.90 -12.35
N HIS A 373 5.39 -27.72 -11.88
CA HIS A 373 6.26 -26.69 -11.33
C HIS A 373 6.18 -26.59 -9.80
N GLY A 374 5.51 -27.53 -9.13
CA GLY A 374 5.39 -27.58 -7.68
C GLY A 374 4.37 -26.60 -7.09
N CYS A 375 3.49 -26.01 -7.91
CA CYS A 375 2.44 -25.11 -7.42
C CYS A 375 1.12 -25.84 -7.19
N ILE A 376 0.34 -25.41 -6.19
CA ILE A 376 -0.99 -25.95 -5.91
C ILE A 376 -1.96 -25.58 -7.04
N ALA A 377 -2.39 -26.57 -7.82
CA ALA A 377 -3.15 -26.38 -9.04
C ALA A 377 -4.55 -25.80 -8.78
N SER A 378 -5.24 -26.27 -7.74
CA SER A 378 -6.59 -25.82 -7.38
C SER A 378 -6.63 -24.32 -7.06
N ILE A 379 -5.69 -23.83 -6.23
CA ILE A 379 -5.56 -22.39 -5.91
C ILE A 379 -5.29 -21.58 -7.17
N ASN A 380 -4.36 -22.03 -8.03
CA ASN A 380 -4.06 -21.34 -9.28
C ASN A 380 -5.27 -21.30 -10.24
N ASN A 381 -6.14 -22.31 -10.22
CA ASN A 381 -7.38 -22.30 -11.02
C ASN A 381 -8.38 -21.26 -10.50
N VAL A 382 -8.47 -21.05 -9.18
CA VAL A 382 -9.26 -19.95 -8.59
C VAL A 382 -8.72 -18.59 -9.05
N CYS A 383 -7.40 -18.39 -9.03
CA CYS A 383 -6.76 -17.16 -9.52
C CYS A 383 -7.05 -16.90 -11.00
N LYS A 384 -6.96 -17.93 -11.85
CA LYS A 384 -7.32 -17.83 -13.27
C LYS A 384 -8.79 -17.49 -13.46
N LYS A 385 -9.70 -18.09 -12.68
CA LYS A 385 -11.14 -17.78 -12.75
C LYS A 385 -11.42 -16.34 -12.34
N PHE A 386 -10.79 -15.85 -11.27
CA PHE A 386 -10.86 -14.45 -10.86
C PHE A 386 -10.42 -13.51 -11.99
N ASN A 387 -9.27 -13.79 -12.61
CA ASN A 387 -8.74 -12.98 -13.70
C ASN A 387 -9.64 -13.00 -14.95
N SER A 388 -10.26 -14.15 -15.28
CA SER A 388 -11.25 -14.23 -16.37
C SER A 388 -12.43 -13.30 -16.11
N LEU A 389 -13.03 -13.40 -14.92
CA LEU A 389 -14.17 -12.58 -14.53
C LEU A 389 -13.81 -11.09 -14.50
N LEU A 390 -12.61 -10.74 -14.02
CA LEU A 390 -12.13 -9.36 -14.04
C LEU A 390 -11.95 -8.86 -15.47
N SER A 391 -11.33 -9.64 -16.36
CA SER A 391 -11.16 -9.26 -17.76
C SER A 391 -12.50 -9.04 -18.46
N GLU A 392 -13.46 -9.94 -18.25
CA GLU A 392 -14.84 -9.83 -18.78
C GLU A 392 -15.53 -8.55 -18.27
N ALA A 393 -15.44 -8.25 -16.97
CA ALA A 393 -16.00 -7.01 -16.41
C ALA A 393 -15.33 -5.74 -16.97
N LEU A 394 -14.03 -5.79 -17.26
CA LEU A 394 -13.32 -4.69 -17.91
C LEU A 394 -13.71 -4.53 -19.38
N ASP A 395 -14.03 -5.62 -20.09
CA ASP A 395 -14.59 -5.55 -21.45
C ASP A 395 -15.96 -4.87 -21.45
N GLU A 396 -16.84 -5.19 -20.50
CA GLU A 396 -18.10 -4.46 -20.32
C GLU A 396 -17.87 -2.97 -20.06
N LEU A 397 -16.92 -2.63 -19.18
CA LEU A 397 -16.60 -1.23 -18.87
C LEU A 397 -16.04 -0.47 -20.08
N ARG A 398 -15.27 -1.11 -20.97
CA ARG A 398 -14.83 -0.49 -22.24
C ARG A 398 -16.02 -0.14 -23.13
N LEU A 399 -17.07 -0.95 -23.10
CA LEU A 399 -18.29 -0.70 -23.87
C LEU A 399 -19.14 0.42 -23.25
N THR A 400 -19.20 0.54 -21.93
CA THR A 400 -20.05 1.54 -21.25
C THR A 400 -19.35 2.87 -21.00
N LEU A 401 -18.08 2.86 -20.56
CA LEU A 401 -17.28 4.05 -20.25
C LEU A 401 -16.58 4.58 -21.50
N LYS A 402 -17.35 5.20 -22.39
CA LYS A 402 -16.83 5.80 -23.63
C LYS A 402 -15.75 6.85 -23.34
N LYS A 403 -14.81 7.02 -24.29
CA LYS A 403 -13.65 7.93 -24.16
C LYS A 403 -12.71 7.60 -22.99
N SER A 404 -12.72 6.35 -22.53
CA SER A 404 -11.77 5.85 -21.54
C SER A 404 -10.87 4.78 -22.16
N ALA A 405 -9.60 4.79 -21.76
CA ALA A 405 -8.69 3.67 -21.97
C ALA A 405 -8.76 2.79 -20.72
N ILE A 406 -9.14 1.53 -20.88
CA ILE A 406 -9.17 0.55 -19.79
C ILE A 406 -8.33 -0.64 -20.23
N VAL A 407 -7.29 -0.97 -19.48
CA VAL A 407 -6.36 -2.04 -19.81
C VAL A 407 -6.30 -3.02 -18.66
N PHE A 408 -6.50 -4.30 -18.98
CA PHE A 408 -6.26 -5.42 -18.07
C PHE A 408 -4.82 -5.90 -18.26
N VAL A 409 -4.15 -6.32 -17.18
CA VAL A 409 -2.82 -6.93 -17.24
C VAL A 409 -2.86 -8.31 -16.58
N ASP A 410 -2.46 -9.32 -17.35
CA ASP A 410 -2.39 -10.70 -16.87
C ASP A 410 -1.17 -10.94 -15.98
N MET A 411 -1.30 -10.53 -14.72
CA MET A 411 -0.27 -10.75 -13.70
C MET A 411 -0.09 -12.22 -13.35
N PHE A 412 -1.10 -13.07 -13.57
CA PHE A 412 -0.97 -14.50 -13.34
C PHE A 412 0.08 -15.07 -14.29
N ALA A 413 -0.05 -14.81 -15.60
CA ALA A 413 0.90 -15.28 -16.59
C ALA A 413 2.33 -14.78 -16.31
N ILE A 414 2.48 -13.50 -15.93
CA ILE A 414 3.80 -12.92 -15.62
C ILE A 414 4.42 -13.57 -14.36
N LYS A 415 3.67 -13.64 -13.26
CA LYS A 415 4.18 -14.16 -11.98
C LYS A 415 4.39 -15.68 -12.03
N TYR A 416 3.55 -16.42 -12.77
CA TYR A 416 3.72 -17.86 -12.99
C TYR A 416 4.95 -18.17 -13.86
N ASP A 417 5.24 -17.35 -14.88
CA ASP A 417 6.42 -17.52 -15.74
C ASP A 417 7.74 -17.41 -14.96
N LEU A 418 7.79 -16.59 -13.91
CA LEU A 418 8.95 -16.55 -13.01
C LEU A 418 9.22 -17.92 -12.37
N VAL A 419 8.18 -18.66 -12.01
CA VAL A 419 8.29 -19.99 -11.39
C VAL A 419 8.59 -21.03 -12.46
N ALA A 420 7.77 -21.11 -13.50
CA ALA A 420 7.88 -22.10 -14.57
C ALA A 420 9.22 -22.02 -15.32
N ASN A 421 9.72 -20.80 -15.53
CA ASN A 421 10.93 -20.52 -16.32
C ASN A 421 12.05 -19.89 -15.47
N HIS A 422 12.09 -20.19 -14.16
CA HIS A 422 12.99 -19.56 -13.19
C HIS A 422 14.47 -19.52 -13.59
N LYS A 423 14.97 -20.59 -14.23
CA LYS A 423 16.37 -20.66 -14.70
C LYS A 423 16.71 -19.57 -15.72
N LYS A 424 15.76 -19.16 -16.55
CA LYS A 424 15.92 -18.05 -17.53
C LYS A 424 16.25 -16.72 -16.85
N TYR A 425 15.78 -16.55 -15.62
CA TYR A 425 15.96 -15.34 -14.82
C TYR A 425 17.20 -15.42 -13.89
N GLY A 426 17.90 -16.56 -13.89
CA GLY A 426 18.99 -16.83 -12.97
C GLY A 426 18.52 -17.06 -11.53
N ILE A 427 17.30 -17.58 -11.38
CA ILE A 427 16.71 -17.93 -10.08
C ILE A 427 16.88 -19.43 -9.89
N GLU A 428 17.54 -19.85 -8.82
CA GLU A 428 17.79 -21.28 -8.56
C GLU A 428 16.64 -21.94 -7.80
N LYS A 429 16.05 -21.23 -6.84
CA LYS A 429 15.08 -21.75 -5.87
C LYS A 429 13.75 -21.00 -6.00
N PRO A 430 12.90 -21.32 -7.01
CA PRO A 430 11.72 -20.51 -7.34
C PRO A 430 10.63 -20.51 -6.27
N LEU A 431 10.55 -21.57 -5.47
CA LEU A 431 9.51 -21.74 -4.44
C LEU A 431 10.05 -21.52 -3.02
N MET A 432 11.28 -21.04 -2.87
CA MET A 432 11.87 -20.74 -1.56
C MET A 432 11.78 -19.25 -1.25
N THR A 433 11.60 -18.89 0.01
CA THR A 433 11.70 -17.50 0.47
C THR A 433 13.16 -17.09 0.64
N CYS A 434 13.45 -15.81 0.43
CA CYS A 434 14.73 -15.24 0.81
C CYS A 434 14.81 -14.94 2.30
N CYS A 435 13.72 -14.46 2.89
CA CYS A 435 13.60 -14.00 4.27
C CYS A 435 12.58 -14.90 4.98
N GLY A 436 13.04 -15.94 5.66
CA GLY A 436 12.15 -16.90 6.28
C GLY A 436 12.90 -18.00 7.04
N HIS A 437 12.14 -18.92 7.63
CA HIS A 437 12.66 -19.91 8.56
C HIS A 437 12.26 -21.33 8.17
N GLY A 438 13.02 -22.32 8.64
CA GLY A 438 12.72 -23.75 8.48
C GLY A 438 13.48 -24.45 7.35
N GLY A 439 14.24 -23.72 6.54
CA GLY A 439 15.08 -24.31 5.48
C GLY A 439 14.29 -24.88 4.29
N PRO A 440 14.96 -25.61 3.38
CA PRO A 440 14.33 -26.17 2.19
C PRO A 440 13.15 -27.11 2.53
N PRO A 441 12.14 -27.21 1.64
CA PRO A 441 12.11 -26.66 0.28
C PRO A 441 11.60 -25.21 0.17
N TYR A 442 10.88 -24.71 1.17
CA TYR A 442 10.18 -23.42 1.08
C TYR A 442 10.77 -22.30 1.93
N ASN A 443 11.53 -22.63 2.98
CA ASN A 443 12.05 -21.70 3.97
C ASN A 443 10.96 -20.81 4.58
N TYR A 444 9.80 -21.39 4.88
CA TYR A 444 8.68 -20.66 5.44
C TYR A 444 8.15 -21.38 6.67
N ASP A 445 8.05 -20.65 7.79
CA ASP A 445 7.40 -21.10 9.02
C ASP A 445 6.33 -20.04 9.39
N PRO A 446 5.03 -20.38 9.41
CA PRO A 446 3.99 -19.42 9.75
C PRO A 446 4.08 -18.87 11.18
N LYS A 447 4.88 -19.47 12.05
CA LYS A 447 5.04 -19.06 13.45
C LYS A 447 6.26 -18.16 13.68
N LYS A 448 7.11 -17.97 12.68
CA LYS A 448 8.35 -17.20 12.81
C LYS A 448 8.48 -16.21 11.67
N SER A 449 8.60 -14.93 12.03
CA SER A 449 9.01 -13.91 11.07
C SER A 449 10.48 -14.06 10.73
N CYS A 450 10.89 -13.46 9.62
CA CYS A 450 12.29 -13.31 9.28
C CYS A 450 13.07 -12.56 10.40
N MET A 451 14.38 -12.79 10.48
CA MET A 451 15.33 -12.23 11.46
C MET A 451 15.31 -12.79 12.88
N THR A 452 14.89 -14.04 13.07
CA THR A 452 15.22 -14.72 14.34
C THR A 452 16.71 -15.12 14.39
N SER A 453 17.35 -15.29 13.23
CA SER A 453 18.78 -15.57 13.06
C SER A 453 19.31 -15.11 11.70
N ASP A 454 20.64 -15.04 11.53
CA ASP A 454 21.29 -14.73 10.23
C ASP A 454 21.08 -15.84 9.18
N GLU A 455 20.74 -17.06 9.61
CA GLU A 455 20.45 -18.20 8.71
C GLU A 455 19.06 -18.07 8.06
N ASP A 456 18.21 -17.16 8.56
CA ASP A 456 16.86 -16.93 8.03
C ASP A 456 16.87 -16.11 6.72
N LEU A 457 18.05 -15.67 6.26
CA LEU A 457 18.17 -14.66 5.23
C LEU A 457 19.09 -15.08 4.10
N CYS A 458 18.61 -14.96 2.86
CA CYS A 458 19.42 -15.23 1.68
C CYS A 458 20.56 -14.21 1.53
N LYS A 459 21.64 -14.60 0.85
CA LYS A 459 22.79 -13.71 0.68
C LYS A 459 22.43 -12.53 -0.21
N LEU A 460 22.98 -11.36 0.10
CA LEU A 460 22.76 -10.17 -0.72
C LEU A 460 23.26 -10.43 -2.16
N GLY A 461 22.40 -10.21 -3.14
CA GLY A 461 22.69 -10.45 -4.56
C GLY A 461 22.22 -11.82 -5.08
N GLU A 462 21.84 -12.76 -4.22
CA GLU A 462 21.13 -13.97 -4.65
C GLU A 462 19.72 -13.60 -5.16
N LYS A 463 19.26 -14.30 -6.21
CA LYS A 463 17.95 -14.03 -6.82
C LYS A 463 16.91 -15.02 -6.32
N PHE A 464 15.91 -14.50 -5.63
CA PHE A 464 14.72 -15.22 -5.19
C PHE A 464 13.47 -14.57 -5.75
N ILE A 465 12.42 -15.36 -5.99
CA ILE A 465 11.10 -14.82 -6.36
C ILE A 465 10.48 -14.18 -5.12
N SER A 466 10.35 -14.96 -4.05
CA SER A 466 9.66 -14.54 -2.84
C SER A 466 10.62 -13.93 -1.81
N TRP A 467 10.24 -12.78 -1.27
CA TRP A 467 10.88 -12.17 -0.12
C TRP A 467 10.54 -12.95 1.15
N ASP A 468 9.27 -12.98 1.55
CA ASP A 468 8.83 -13.44 2.88
C ASP A 468 7.80 -14.59 2.83
N GLY A 469 7.56 -15.17 1.66
CA GLY A 469 6.56 -16.21 1.43
C GLY A 469 5.26 -15.71 0.80
N VAL A 470 5.06 -14.39 0.74
CA VAL A 470 3.92 -13.75 0.08
C VAL A 470 4.39 -12.72 -0.93
N HIS A 471 5.27 -11.82 -0.51
CA HIS A 471 5.72 -10.70 -1.31
C HIS A 471 6.96 -11.05 -2.13
N PHE A 472 7.24 -10.23 -3.14
CA PHE A 472 8.35 -10.44 -4.07
C PHE A 472 9.58 -9.61 -3.69
N THR A 473 10.76 -10.12 -4.04
CA THR A 473 12.03 -9.37 -3.91
C THR A 473 12.11 -8.22 -4.93
N ASP A 474 13.03 -7.26 -4.73
CA ASP A 474 13.35 -6.18 -5.69
C ASP A 474 13.66 -6.76 -7.08
N ALA A 475 14.43 -7.84 -7.12
CA ALA A 475 14.82 -8.50 -8.37
C ALA A 475 13.61 -9.08 -9.11
N ALA A 476 12.72 -9.77 -8.39
CA ALA A 476 11.50 -10.33 -8.96
C ALA A 476 10.52 -9.22 -9.40
N ASN A 477 10.30 -8.21 -8.56
CA ASN A 477 9.48 -7.04 -8.89
C ASN A 477 9.98 -6.32 -10.14
N GLY A 478 11.30 -6.18 -10.30
CA GLY A 478 11.89 -5.58 -11.51
C GLY A 478 11.62 -6.39 -12.78
N ILE A 479 11.69 -7.73 -12.70
CA ILE A 479 11.35 -8.60 -13.83
C ILE A 479 9.85 -8.49 -14.16
N VAL A 480 8.98 -8.57 -13.15
CA VAL A 480 7.52 -8.41 -13.33
C VAL A 480 7.21 -7.06 -13.98
N ALA A 481 7.77 -5.98 -13.45
CA ALA A 481 7.57 -4.64 -14.02
C ALA A 481 8.03 -4.56 -15.48
N SER A 482 9.17 -5.16 -15.84
CA SER A 482 9.61 -5.17 -17.24
C SER A 482 8.61 -5.84 -18.19
N LYS A 483 7.92 -6.89 -17.71
CA LYS A 483 6.88 -7.60 -18.46
C LYS A 483 5.59 -6.79 -18.54
N VAL A 484 5.20 -6.13 -17.44
CA VAL A 484 4.05 -5.20 -17.43
C VAL A 484 4.29 -4.06 -18.44
N LEU A 485 5.47 -3.44 -18.42
CA LEU A 485 5.81 -2.32 -19.31
C LEU A 485 5.94 -2.71 -20.79
N SER A 486 6.14 -3.99 -21.10
CA SER A 486 6.22 -4.48 -22.48
C SER A 486 4.89 -4.38 -23.24
N GLY A 487 3.75 -4.41 -22.53
CA GLY A 487 2.41 -4.47 -23.13
C GLY A 487 2.03 -5.84 -23.72
N GLU A 488 2.91 -6.84 -23.69
CA GLU A 488 2.63 -8.18 -24.25
C GLU A 488 1.52 -8.92 -23.50
N TYR A 489 1.39 -8.64 -22.20
CA TYR A 489 0.46 -9.27 -21.26
C TYR A 489 -0.77 -8.40 -20.98
N SER A 490 -0.98 -7.35 -21.79
CA SER A 490 -2.10 -6.44 -21.60
C SER A 490 -3.25 -6.74 -22.57
N ILE A 491 -4.47 -6.46 -22.13
CA ILE A 491 -5.69 -6.56 -22.94
C ILE A 491 -6.42 -5.21 -22.85
N PRO A 492 -6.56 -4.46 -23.96
CA PRO A 492 -5.92 -4.69 -25.26
C PRO A 492 -4.39 -4.65 -25.17
N ARG A 493 -3.68 -5.22 -26.15
CA ARG A 493 -2.21 -5.22 -26.22
C ARG A 493 -1.71 -3.81 -26.52
N VAL A 494 -1.29 -3.09 -25.49
CA VAL A 494 -0.82 -1.70 -25.54
C VAL A 494 0.25 -1.50 -24.49
N LYS A 495 1.21 -0.63 -24.79
CA LYS A 495 2.24 -0.26 -23.81
C LYS A 495 1.67 0.73 -22.81
N LEU A 496 2.12 0.69 -21.56
CA LEU A 496 1.73 1.67 -20.55
C LEU A 496 2.05 3.10 -21.00
N ALA A 497 3.22 3.30 -21.59
CA ALA A 497 3.70 4.60 -22.05
C ALA A 497 2.75 5.28 -23.07
N SER A 498 2.05 4.50 -23.90
CA SER A 498 1.12 5.08 -24.90
C SER A 498 -0.15 5.65 -24.28
N LEU A 499 -0.46 5.31 -23.02
CA LEU A 499 -1.59 5.92 -22.30
C LEU A 499 -1.22 7.30 -21.74
N VAL A 500 0.07 7.57 -21.51
CA VAL A 500 0.52 8.81 -20.86
C VAL A 500 1.13 9.81 -21.83
N SER A 501 1.64 9.36 -22.99
CA SER A 501 2.10 10.27 -24.05
C SER A 501 0.94 11.04 -24.65
N THR A 502 0.95 12.36 -24.54
CA THR A 502 0.15 13.22 -25.41
C THR A 502 0.63 12.98 -26.84
N ALA A 503 -0.30 12.69 -27.75
CA ALA A 503 0.03 12.70 -29.16
C ALA A 503 0.62 14.09 -29.46
N LYS A 504 1.89 14.14 -29.86
CA LYS A 504 2.37 15.32 -30.56
C LYS A 504 1.46 15.46 -31.77
N SER A 505 0.68 16.54 -31.81
CA SER A 505 0.05 16.97 -33.03
C SER A 505 1.19 17.25 -34.02
N ASP A 506 1.33 16.39 -35.01
CA ASP A 506 2.06 16.71 -36.23
C ASP A 506 1.17 17.74 -36.97
N ASP A 507 1.34 19.02 -36.64
CA ASP A 507 0.87 20.16 -37.43
C ASP A 507 1.96 20.57 -38.44
#